data_AF-A0A0Q7XLQ9-F1
#
_entry.id   AF-A0A0Q7XLQ9-F1
#
_cell.length_a   1.000
_cell.length_b   1.000
_cell.length_c   1.000
_cell.angle_alpha   90.00
_cell.angle_beta   90.00
_cell.angle_gamma   90.00
#
_symmetry.space_group_name_H-M   'P 1'
#
loop_
_entity.id
_entity.type
_entity.pdbx_description
1 polymer ?
#
loop_
_entity_poly.entity_id
_entity_poly.type
_entity_poly.pdbx_seq_one_letter_code
_entity_poly.pdbx_strand_id
1 'polypeptide(L)'
;MKDIEPKFRCAACNRGVLNRSVARCLYCGANLPEEVKLAPELIAQREAEHARREEIRARLALRSPVQAESSRINPLDVIDGVEAGIDVIALLGDGISALGDLLS
;
A
#
# COMPACT_ATOMS: atom_id res chain seq x y z
N MET A 1 10.77 15.88 -2.57
CA MET A 1 9.44 15.50 -3.12
C MET A 1 9.62 15.25 -4.60
N LYS A 2 9.07 14.17 -5.17
CA LYS A 2 9.06 14.01 -6.63
C LYS A 2 8.02 14.99 -7.18
N ASP A 3 8.43 15.82 -8.14
CA ASP A 3 7.49 16.67 -8.87
C ASP A 3 6.60 15.77 -9.73
N ILE A 4 5.33 15.65 -9.34
CA ILE A 4 4.33 14.93 -10.12
C ILE A 4 3.75 15.94 -11.11
N GLU A 5 4.14 15.83 -12.38
CA GLU A 5 3.58 16.70 -13.40
C GLU A 5 2.13 16.27 -13.72
N PRO A 6 1.15 17.16 -13.55
CA PRO A 6 -0.25 16.82 -13.74
C PRO A 6 -0.59 16.72 -15.23
N LYS A 7 -1.10 15.55 -15.64
CA LYS A 7 -1.51 15.28 -17.02
C LYS A 7 -2.62 16.21 -17.53
N PHE A 8 -3.43 16.77 -16.64
CA PHE A 8 -4.56 17.64 -16.97
C PHE A 8 -4.44 18.97 -16.22
N ARG A 9 -4.84 20.05 -16.89
CA ARG A 9 -4.90 21.40 -16.33
C ARG A 9 -6.32 21.93 -16.39
N CYS A 10 -6.71 22.71 -15.39
CA CYS A 10 -8.01 23.36 -15.37
C CYS A 10 -8.06 24.47 -16.43
N ALA A 11 -9.07 24.47 -17.29
CA ALA A 11 -9.24 25.50 -18.33
C ALA A 11 -9.42 26.93 -17.76
N ALA A 12 -9.91 27.07 -16.52
CA ALA A 12 -10.17 28.37 -15.92
C ALA A 12 -8.96 28.97 -15.19
N CYS A 13 -8.22 28.17 -14.42
CA CYS A 13 -7.11 28.68 -13.58
C CYS A 13 -5.73 28.13 -13.97
N ASN A 14 -5.67 27.26 -14.98
CA ASN A 14 -4.46 26.63 -15.52
C ASN A 14 -3.61 25.79 -14.51
N ARG A 15 -4.14 25.57 -13.30
CA ARG A 15 -3.53 24.68 -12.30
C ARG A 15 -3.76 23.22 -12.65
N GLY A 16 -2.83 22.38 -12.21
CA GLY A 16 -2.92 20.93 -12.38
C GLY A 16 -4.15 20.34 -11.69
N VAL A 17 -4.87 19.47 -12.40
CA VAL A 17 -6.00 18.73 -11.83
C VAL A 17 -5.47 17.48 -11.14
N LEU A 18 -5.43 17.51 -9.81
CA LEU A 18 -4.93 16.40 -8.99
C LEU A 18 -6.01 15.37 -8.67
N ASN A 19 -7.27 15.83 -8.53
CA ASN A 19 -8.41 14.95 -8.29
C ASN A 19 -9.36 14.97 -9.48
N ARG A 20 -9.55 13.79 -10.09
CA ARG A 20 -10.40 13.55 -11.26
C ARG A 20 -11.70 12.82 -10.92
N SER A 21 -11.94 12.46 -9.65
CA SER A 21 -13.20 11.85 -9.23
C SER A 21 -14.32 12.87 -9.02
N VAL A 22 -13.96 14.14 -8.85
CA VAL A 22 -14.89 15.25 -8.66
C VAL A 22 -15.06 16.05 -9.95
N ALA A 23 -16.29 16.49 -10.23
CA ALA A 23 -16.61 17.27 -11.43
C ALA A 23 -16.17 18.75 -11.37
N ARG A 24 -15.35 19.15 -10.39
CA ARG A 24 -14.95 20.54 -10.14
C ARG A 24 -13.47 20.66 -9.81
N CYS A 25 -12.85 21.75 -10.23
CA CYS A 25 -11.48 22.08 -9.87
C CYS A 25 -11.39 22.44 -8.38
N LEU A 26 -10.55 21.73 -7.62
CA LEU A 26 -10.35 21.99 -6.19
C LEU A 26 -9.66 23.33 -5.88
N TYR A 27 -9.12 24.03 -6.89
CA TYR A 27 -8.47 25.32 -6.70
C TYR A 27 -9.41 26.51 -6.94
N CYS A 28 -10.10 26.53 -8.08
CA CYS A 28 -10.95 27.66 -8.47
C CYS A 28 -12.46 27.35 -8.49
N GLY A 29 -12.86 26.09 -8.28
CA GLY A 29 -14.27 25.69 -8.25
C GLY A 29 -14.95 25.59 -9.62
N ALA A 30 -14.23 25.85 -10.73
CA ALA A 30 -14.76 25.70 -12.08
C ALA A 30 -15.11 24.24 -12.40
N ASN A 31 -16.14 24.02 -13.22
CA ASN A 31 -16.50 22.68 -13.66
C ASN A 31 -15.42 22.09 -14.57
N LEU A 32 -15.13 20.80 -14.39
CA LEU A 32 -14.16 20.09 -15.20
C LEU A 32 -14.85 19.41 -16.40
N PRO A 33 -14.18 19.35 -17.57
CA PRO A 33 -14.66 18.60 -18.73
C PRO A 33 -14.81 17.10 -18.41
N GLU A 34 -15.72 16.40 -19.11
CA GLU A 34 -15.92 14.95 -18.93
C GLU A 34 -14.65 14.14 -19.25
N GLU A 35 -13.85 14.59 -20.21
CA GLU A 35 -12.61 13.92 -20.61
C GLU A 35 -11.56 13.92 -19.49
N VAL A 36 -11.65 14.91 -18.59
CA VAL A 36 -10.78 15.02 -17.42
C VAL A 36 -11.29 14.13 -16.28
N LYS A 37 -12.56 13.74 -16.27
CA LYS A 37 -13.10 12.89 -15.20
C LYS A 37 -12.54 11.48 -15.32
N LEU A 38 -12.48 10.80 -14.18
CA LEU A 38 -12.17 9.38 -14.14
C LEU A 38 -13.45 8.60 -14.45
N ALA A 39 -13.33 7.47 -15.15
CA ALA A 39 -14.46 6.59 -15.38
C ALA A 39 -15.07 6.16 -14.04
N PRO A 40 -16.42 6.08 -13.93
CA PRO A 40 -17.09 5.81 -12.67
C PRO A 40 -16.68 4.46 -12.06
N GLU A 41 -16.38 3.46 -12.88
CA GLU A 41 -15.92 2.14 -12.43
C GLU A 41 -14.57 2.24 -11.71
N LEU A 42 -13.66 3.09 -12.20
CA LEU A 42 -12.35 3.31 -11.59
C LEU A 42 -12.46 4.09 -10.27
N ILE A 43 -13.45 4.98 -10.15
CA ILE A 43 -13.73 5.68 -8.89
C ILE A 43 -14.20 4.65 -7.86
N ALA A 44 -15.18 3.81 -8.21
CA ALA A 44 -15.72 2.77 -7.34
C ALA A 44 -14.63 1.78 -6.89
N GLN A 45 -13.73 1.36 -7.79
CA GLN A 45 -12.61 0.49 -7.45
C GLN A 45 -11.67 1.13 -6.41
N ARG A 46 -11.35 2.42 -6.57
CA ARG A 46 -10.49 3.15 -5.63
C ARG A 46 -11.14 3.30 -4.26
N GLU A 47 -12.44 3.60 -4.22
CA GLU A 47 -13.19 3.70 -2.96
C GLU A 47 -13.25 2.36 -2.22
N ALA A 48 -13.50 1.27 -2.94
CA ALA A 48 -13.49 -0.08 -2.37
C ALA A 48 -12.09 -0.45 -1.83
N GLU A 49 -11.03 -0.08 -2.54
CA GLU A 49 -9.67 -0.32 -2.07
C GLU A 49 -9.33 0.53 -0.83
N HIS A 50 -9.75 1.79 -0.80
CA HIS A 50 -9.58 2.66 0.35
C HIS A 50 -10.27 2.10 1.59
N ALA A 51 -11.54 1.69 1.46
CA ALA A 51 -12.31 1.09 2.55
C ALA A 51 -11.62 -0.15 3.12
N ARG A 52 -11.13 -1.07 2.26
CA ARG A 52 -10.37 -2.25 2.71
C ARG A 52 -9.11 -1.87 3.50
N ARG A 53 -8.37 -0.85 3.07
CA ARG A 53 -7.16 -0.39 3.78
C ARG A 53 -7.49 0.23 5.13
N GLU A 54 -8.59 0.98 5.22
CA GLU A 54 -9.06 1.57 6.47
C GLU A 54 -9.52 0.50 7.46
N GLU A 55 -10.24 -0.53 7.01
CA GLU A 55 -10.62 -1.68 7.85
C GLU A 55 -9.39 -2.40 8.40
N ILE A 56 -8.38 -2.66 7.57
CA ILE A 56 -7.12 -3.26 8.00
C ILE A 56 -6.43 -2.37 9.04
N ARG A 57 -6.34 -1.06 8.79
CA ARG A 57 -5.76 -0.10 9.74
C ARG A 57 -6.51 -0.10 11.07
N ALA A 58 -7.84 -0.10 11.05
CA ALA A 58 -8.66 -0.15 12.25
C ALA A 58 -8.45 -1.46 13.02
N ARG A 59 -8.37 -2.60 12.32
CA ARG A 59 -8.09 -3.91 12.93
C ARG A 59 -6.70 -3.94 13.60
N LEU A 60 -5.69 -3.34 12.97
CA LEU A 60 -4.36 -3.24 13.55
C LEU A 60 -4.32 -2.29 14.75
N ALA A 61 -5.06 -1.19 14.73
CA ALA A 61 -5.14 -0.26 15.86
C ALA A 61 -5.79 -0.88 17.11
N LEU A 62 -6.69 -1.86 16.94
CA LEU A 62 -7.30 -2.62 18.05
C LEU A 62 -6.38 -3.70 18.63
N ARG A 63 -5.36 -4.14 17.88
CA ARG A 63 -4.30 -4.98 18.45
C ARG A 63 -3.43 -4.08 19.32
N SER A 64 -3.65 -4.16 20.64
CA SER A 64 -2.75 -3.58 21.64
C SER A 64 -1.30 -3.97 21.28
N PRO A 65 -0.31 -3.04 21.37
CA PRO A 65 1.07 -3.46 21.26
C PRO A 65 1.27 -4.53 22.33
N VAL A 66 1.75 -5.71 21.93
CA VAL A 66 2.26 -6.70 22.88
C VAL A 66 3.19 -5.91 23.78
N GLN A 67 2.80 -5.69 25.03
CA GLN A 67 3.69 -5.11 26.01
C GLN A 67 4.90 -6.02 25.96
N ALA A 68 6.04 -5.49 25.52
CA ALA A 68 7.33 -6.12 25.72
C ALA A 68 7.48 -6.15 27.23
N GLU A 69 6.91 -7.18 27.83
CA GLU A 69 7.10 -7.55 29.21
C GLU A 69 8.60 -7.65 29.34
N SER A 70 9.18 -6.77 30.15
CA SER A 70 10.59 -6.77 30.48
C SER A 70 10.88 -8.02 31.32
N SER A 71 10.71 -9.20 30.74
CA SER A 71 11.29 -10.41 31.24
C SER A 71 12.76 -10.33 30.89
N ARG A 72 13.59 -10.49 31.92
CA ARG A 72 15.05 -10.51 31.80
C ARG A 72 15.40 -11.68 30.90
N ILE A 73 15.57 -11.43 29.60
CA ILE A 73 16.07 -12.44 28.66
C ILE A 73 17.53 -12.67 29.04
N ASN A 74 17.80 -13.80 29.71
CA ASN A 74 19.16 -14.26 29.88
C ASN A 74 19.70 -14.63 28.48
N PRO A 75 20.95 -14.27 28.13
CA PRO A 75 21.52 -14.51 26.81
C PRO A 75 21.69 -15.99 26.43
N LEU A 76 21.28 -16.92 27.31
CA LEU A 76 21.29 -18.36 27.06
C LEU A 76 19.96 -18.90 26.48
N ASP A 77 18.84 -18.18 26.63
CA ASP A 77 17.52 -18.64 26.14
C ASP A 77 17.30 -18.36 24.64
N VAL A 78 18.25 -17.70 23.96
CA VAL A 78 18.15 -17.38 22.52
C VAL A 78 18.61 -18.55 21.64
N ILE A 79 19.24 -19.58 22.23
CA ILE A 79 19.85 -20.67 21.45
C ILE A 79 18.83 -21.76 21.08
N ASP A 80 17.80 -22.02 21.90
CA ASP A 80 16.79 -23.06 21.61
C ASP A 80 15.70 -22.64 20.60
N GLY A 81 15.62 -21.36 20.24
CA GLY A 81 14.67 -20.86 19.25
C GLY A 81 15.12 -21.01 17.79
N VAL A 82 16.37 -21.41 17.55
CA VAL A 82 16.95 -21.48 16.20
C VAL A 82 16.65 -22.85 15.55
N GLU A 83 16.49 -23.93 16.30
CA GLU A 83 16.15 -25.23 15.70
C GLU A 83 14.72 -25.30 15.16
N ALA A 84 13.75 -24.60 15.76
CA ALA A 84 12.38 -24.56 15.24
C ALA A 84 12.19 -23.58 14.05
N GLY A 85 13.19 -22.74 13.75
CA GLY A 85 13.11 -21.68 12.74
C GLY A 85 13.70 -22.05 11.37
N ILE A 86 14.39 -23.19 11.25
CA ILE A 86 15.05 -23.59 9.99
C ILE A 86 14.07 -24.33 9.06
N ASP A 87 13.04 -24.98 9.59
CA ASP A 87 12.09 -25.77 8.79
C ASP A 87 11.12 -24.93 7.93
N VAL A 88 10.88 -23.65 8.28
CA VAL A 88 10.01 -22.79 7.46
C VAL A 88 10.76 -22.17 6.27
N ILE A 89 12.08 -22.05 6.35
CA ILE A 89 12.90 -21.53 5.25
C ILE A 89 13.15 -22.63 4.20
N ALA A 90 13.23 -23.90 4.62
CA ALA A 90 13.36 -25.03 3.69
C ALA A 90 12.11 -25.26 2.82
N LEU A 91 10.91 -24.91 3.30
CA LEU A 91 9.67 -25.12 2.52
C LEU A 91 9.39 -24.02 1.46
N LEU A 92 10.07 -22.86 1.52
CA LEU A 92 9.99 -21.81 0.50
C LEU A 92 11.27 -21.68 -0.37
N GLY A 93 12.37 -22.34 0.02
CA GLY A 93 13.65 -22.28 -0.69
C GLY A 93 13.74 -23.13 -1.97
N ASP A 94 12.94 -24.19 -2.10
CA ASP A 94 13.04 -25.14 -3.22
C ASP A 94 12.26 -24.74 -4.49
N GLY A 95 11.42 -23.69 -4.43
CA GLY A 95 10.60 -23.27 -5.57
C GLY A 95 11.27 -22.31 -6.56
N ILE A 96 12.34 -21.61 -6.15
CA ILE A 96 12.91 -20.49 -6.92
C ILE A 96 14.24 -20.85 -7.60
N SER A 97 14.94 -21.87 -7.12
CA SER A 97 16.22 -22.30 -7.69
C SER A 97 16.07 -23.11 -8.99
N ALA A 98 14.92 -23.72 -9.24
CA ALA A 98 14.70 -24.57 -10.42
C ALA A 98 14.40 -23.81 -11.74
N LEU A 99 14.14 -22.49 -11.69
CA LEU A 99 13.88 -21.67 -12.89
C LEU A 99 15.14 -20.95 -13.42
N GLY A 100 16.21 -20.86 -12.61
CA GLY A 100 17.47 -20.25 -13.00
C GLY A 100 18.38 -21.15 -13.85
N ASP A 101 18.25 -22.48 -13.71
CA ASP A 101 19.12 -23.48 -14.37
C ASP A 101 18.59 -24.00 -15.72
N LEU A 102 17.51 -23.41 -16.26
CA LEU A 102 16.92 -23.78 -17.55
C LEU A 102 17.09 -22.70 -18.64
N LEU A 103 17.82 -21.61 -18.36
CA LEU A 103 18.07 -20.51 -19.29
C LEU A 103 19.55 -20.07 -19.33
N SER A 104 20.48 -20.88 -18.83
CA SER A 104 21.92 -20.63 -18.97
C SER A 104 22.65 -21.73 -19.72
#